data_AF-A0A4S8QB74-F1
#
_entry.id   AF-A0A4S8QB74-F1
#
_cell.length_a   1.000
_cell.length_b   1.000
_cell.length_c   1.000
_cell.angle_alpha   90.00
_cell.angle_beta   90.00
_cell.angle_gamma   90.00
#
_symmetry.space_group_name_H-M   'P 1'
#
loop_
_entity.id
_entity.type
_entity.pdbx_description
1 polymer ?
#
loop_
_entity_poly.entity_id
_entity_poly.type
_entity_poly.pdbx_seq_one_letter_code
_entity_poly.pdbx_strand_id
1 'polypeptide(L)'
;MSDVREFDATAIEEYRQFLQGLLDQLEAEVIPVIGEGALSRAPAFGSAPGATENALEQYLDFRAATWRNLQYLRGTLHGLIQALADTAGADMDGTDGDIAAMFEGFDASTTGLAEV
;
A
#
# COMPACT_ATOMS: atom_id res chain seq x y z
N MET A 1 16.74 -29.65 -21.25
CA MET A 1 15.78 -28.86 -22.03
C MET A 1 15.63 -27.56 -21.27
N SER A 2 16.12 -26.46 -21.83
CA SER A 2 16.04 -25.14 -21.19
C SER A 2 14.64 -24.59 -21.49
N ASP A 3 13.82 -24.39 -20.47
CA ASP A 3 12.56 -23.66 -20.62
C ASP A 3 12.91 -22.23 -21.06
N VAL A 4 12.49 -21.88 -22.28
CA VAL A 4 12.52 -20.50 -22.73
C VAL A 4 11.42 -19.80 -21.93
N ARG A 5 11.81 -18.86 -21.06
CA ARG A 5 10.85 -18.00 -20.37
C ARG A 5 10.25 -17.05 -21.42
N GLU A 6 9.00 -17.28 -21.79
CA GLU A 6 8.24 -16.40 -22.67
C GLU A 6 7.59 -15.29 -21.84
N PHE A 7 7.69 -14.06 -22.33
CA PHE A 7 7.03 -12.91 -21.70
C PHE A 7 5.53 -12.93 -22.04
N ASP A 8 4.68 -12.93 -21.01
CA ASP A 8 3.23 -12.89 -21.17
C ASP A 8 2.68 -11.49 -20.84
N ALA A 9 2.56 -10.66 -21.88
CA ALA A 9 2.02 -9.31 -21.76
C ALA A 9 0.55 -9.29 -21.27
N THR A 10 -0.23 -10.33 -21.57
CA THR A 10 -1.63 -10.40 -21.18
C THR A 10 -1.75 -10.60 -19.68
N ALA A 11 -0.96 -11.52 -19.12
CA ALA A 11 -0.93 -11.77 -17.68
C ALA A 11 -0.52 -10.51 -16.89
N ILE A 12 0.43 -9.71 -17.41
CA ILE A 12 0.84 -8.44 -16.79
C ILE A 12 -0.32 -7.44 -16.76
N GLU A 13 -1.06 -7.30 -17.87
CA GLU A 13 -2.18 -6.38 -17.95
C GLU A 13 -3.34 -6.81 -17.05
N GLU A 14 -3.67 -8.11 -17.01
CA GLU A 14 -4.68 -8.65 -16.10
C GLU A 14 -4.33 -8.39 -14.64
N TYR A 15 -3.06 -8.60 -14.26
CA TYR A 15 -2.60 -8.32 -12.91
C TYR A 15 -2.64 -6.81 -12.60
N ARG A 16 -2.28 -5.95 -13.55
CA ARG A 16 -2.39 -4.49 -13.40
C ARG A 16 -3.84 -4.06 -13.15
N GLN A 17 -4.80 -4.59 -13.90
CA GLN A 17 -6.23 -4.31 -13.71
C GLN A 17 -6.74 -4.80 -12.35
N PHE A 18 -6.27 -5.97 -11.91
CA PHE A 18 -6.56 -6.46 -10.57
C PHE A 18 -6.07 -5.49 -9.48
N LEU A 19 -4.83 -5.00 -9.58
CA LEU A 19 -4.27 -4.04 -8.64
C LEU A 19 -5.02 -2.70 -8.65
N GLN A 20 -5.45 -2.23 -9.82
CA GLN A 20 -6.30 -1.05 -9.94
C GLN A 20 -7.62 -1.23 -9.20
N GLY A 21 -8.28 -2.39 -9.34
CA GLY A 21 -9.49 -2.69 -8.59
C GLY A 21 -9.29 -2.68 -7.06
N LEU A 22 -8.16 -3.20 -6.58
CA LEU A 22 -7.81 -3.13 -5.15
C LEU A 22 -7.57 -1.69 -4.68
N LEU A 23 -6.88 -0.89 -5.49
CA LEU A 23 -6.63 0.51 -5.19
C LEU A 23 -7.94 1.31 -5.15
N ASP A 24 -8.82 1.10 -6.12
CA ASP A 24 -10.13 1.74 -6.17
C ASP A 24 -10.96 1.40 -4.92
N GLN A 25 -10.97 0.13 -4.51
CA GLN A 25 -11.66 -0.28 -3.28
C GLN A 25 -11.05 0.38 -2.04
N LEU A 26 -9.72 0.41 -1.94
CA LEU A 26 -9.01 1.06 -0.84
C LEU A 26 -9.37 2.55 -0.75
N GLU A 27 -9.37 3.26 -1.88
CA GLU A 27 -9.65 4.69 -1.94
C GLU A 27 -11.14 5.03 -1.74
N ALA A 28 -12.05 4.21 -2.25
CA ALA A 28 -13.49 4.47 -2.18
C ALA A 28 -14.15 3.96 -0.89
N GLU A 29 -13.69 2.85 -0.32
CA GLU A 29 -14.37 2.19 0.79
C GLU A 29 -13.60 2.31 2.11
N VAL A 30 -12.27 2.13 2.10
CA VAL A 30 -11.50 1.96 3.34
C VAL A 30 -10.93 3.27 3.86
N ILE A 31 -10.23 4.04 3.03
CA ILE A 31 -9.65 5.34 3.40
C ILE A 31 -10.71 6.30 3.97
N PRO A 32 -11.91 6.44 3.37
CA PRO A 32 -12.92 7.34 3.89
C PRO A 32 -13.38 6.98 5.30
N VAL A 33 -13.43 5.69 5.66
CA VAL A 33 -13.88 5.24 6.99
C VAL A 33 -13.01 5.81 8.12
N ILE A 34 -11.70 5.88 7.91
CA ILE A 34 -10.74 6.39 8.90
C ILE A 34 -10.46 7.89 8.76
N GLY A 35 -10.53 8.42 7.53
CA GLY A 35 -10.33 9.84 7.25
C GLY A 35 -11.48 10.69 7.76
N GLU A 36 -12.71 10.33 7.38
CA GLU A 36 -13.89 11.18 7.51
C GLU A 36 -15.10 10.43 8.11
N GLY A 37 -15.07 9.11 8.10
CA GLY A 37 -16.17 8.23 8.51
C GLY A 37 -16.17 7.85 9.98
N ALA A 38 -16.68 6.65 10.27
CA ALA A 38 -16.93 6.19 11.64
C ALA A 38 -15.67 6.13 12.53
N LEU A 39 -14.49 5.97 11.93
CA LEU A 39 -13.21 5.91 12.65
C LEU A 39 -12.42 7.23 12.56
N SER A 40 -13.05 8.32 12.11
CA SER A 40 -12.43 9.64 12.11
C SER A 40 -12.32 10.25 13.51
N ARG A 41 -13.13 9.77 14.47
CA ARG A 41 -13.22 10.31 15.83
C ARG A 41 -13.19 9.19 16.87
N ALA A 42 -12.68 9.54 18.04
CA ALA A 42 -12.69 8.65 19.20
C ALA A 42 -14.12 8.21 19.56
N PRO A 43 -14.34 6.90 19.76
CA PRO A 43 -15.58 6.38 20.33
C PRO A 43 -15.86 6.94 21.72
N ALA A 44 -17.12 6.88 22.14
CA ALA A 44 -17.48 7.11 23.53
C ALA A 44 -17.05 5.90 24.37
N PHE A 45 -15.89 5.96 25.03
CA PHE A 45 -15.33 4.87 25.84
C PHE A 45 -16.10 4.55 27.14
N GLY A 46 -17.29 5.14 27.32
CA GLY A 46 -18.09 5.01 28.54
C GLY A 46 -17.46 5.74 29.73
N SER A 47 -18.14 5.65 30.88
CA SER A 47 -17.74 6.34 32.13
C SER A 47 -17.36 5.36 33.24
N ALA A 48 -17.07 4.10 32.90
CA ALA A 48 -16.61 3.14 33.89
C ALA A 48 -15.26 3.59 34.44
N PRO A 49 -14.98 3.41 35.75
CA PRO A 49 -13.68 3.76 36.33
C PRO A 49 -12.55 3.10 35.54
N GLY A 50 -11.55 3.88 35.12
CA GLY A 50 -10.43 3.42 34.30
C GLY A 50 -10.68 3.32 32.79
N ALA A 51 -11.92 3.43 32.30
CA ALA A 51 -12.22 3.31 30.87
C ALA A 51 -11.75 4.52 30.05
N THR A 52 -11.80 5.72 30.62
CA THR A 52 -11.35 6.95 29.94
C THR A 52 -9.89 7.30 30.17
N GLU A 53 -9.26 6.76 31.22
CA GLU A 53 -7.91 7.18 31.64
C GLU A 53 -6.83 6.86 30.59
N ASN A 54 -7.01 5.80 29.77
CA ASN A 54 -6.04 5.42 28.74
C ASN A 54 -6.64 5.17 27.34
N ALA A 55 -7.96 4.97 27.22
CA ALA A 55 -8.55 4.51 25.96
C ALA A 55 -8.49 5.56 24.83
N LEU A 56 -8.55 6.85 25.17
CA LEU A 56 -8.46 7.92 24.17
C LEU A 56 -7.07 7.96 23.53
N GLU A 57 -6.01 7.92 24.34
CA GLU A 57 -4.63 7.95 23.86
C GLU A 57 -4.34 6.73 22.98
N GLN A 58 -4.66 5.54 23.47
CA GLN A 58 -4.49 4.29 22.70
C GLN A 58 -5.25 4.31 21.37
N TYR A 59 -6.46 4.89 21.35
CA TYR A 59 -7.23 5.01 20.12
C TYR A 59 -6.58 5.99 19.14
N LEU A 60 -6.05 7.12 19.61
CA LEU A 60 -5.36 8.09 18.76
C LEU A 60 -4.09 7.47 18.15
N ASP A 61 -3.33 6.71 18.93
CA ASP A 61 -2.14 5.99 18.45
C ASP A 61 -2.50 4.92 17.42
N PHE A 62 -3.49 4.08 17.74
CA PHE A 62 -4.03 3.09 16.81
C PHE A 62 -4.46 3.76 15.48
N ARG A 63 -5.21 4.85 15.56
CA ARG A 63 -5.73 5.56 14.40
C ARG A 63 -4.60 6.15 13.57
N ALA A 64 -3.61 6.79 14.20
CA ALA A 64 -2.44 7.35 13.51
C ALA A 64 -1.63 6.25 12.81
N ALA A 65 -1.38 5.13 13.49
CA ALA A 65 -0.67 4.00 12.91
C ALA A 65 -1.44 3.38 11.74
N THR A 66 -2.75 3.19 11.88
CA THR A 66 -3.62 2.64 10.83
C THR A 66 -3.66 3.55 9.62
N TRP A 67 -3.80 4.86 9.82
CA TRP A 67 -3.77 5.84 8.74
C TRP A 67 -2.46 5.74 7.95
N ARG A 68 -1.31 5.78 8.65
CA ARG A 68 0.00 5.66 8.01
C ARG A 68 0.14 4.36 7.22
N ASN A 69 -0.29 3.22 7.77
CA ASN A 69 -0.23 1.93 7.08
C ASN A 69 -1.08 1.91 5.81
N LEU A 70 -2.28 2.52 5.83
CA LEU A 70 -3.14 2.63 4.66
C LEU A 70 -2.52 3.53 3.59
N GLN A 71 -1.87 4.63 3.99
CA GLN A 71 -1.15 5.48 3.06
C GLN A 71 0.05 4.77 2.43
N TYR A 72 0.76 3.92 3.18
CA TYR A 72 1.81 3.07 2.61
C TYR A 72 1.25 2.07 1.62
N LEU A 73 0.20 1.34 1.99
CA LEU A 73 -0.45 0.39 1.07
C LEU A 73 -0.90 1.09 -0.21
N ARG A 74 -1.53 2.26 -0.09
CA ARG A 74 -1.95 3.08 -1.23
C ARG A 74 -0.76 3.43 -2.13
N GLY A 75 0.33 3.92 -1.55
CA GLY A 75 1.56 4.24 -2.29
C GLY A 75 2.17 3.01 -2.98
N THR A 76 2.22 1.87 -2.29
CA THR A 76 2.71 0.61 -2.86
C THR A 76 1.87 0.15 -4.04
N LEU A 77 0.54 0.24 -3.97
CA LEU A 77 -0.35 -0.13 -5.07
C LEU A 77 -0.14 0.77 -6.29
N HIS A 78 -0.08 2.10 -6.11
CA HIS A 78 0.26 3.04 -7.19
C HIS A 78 1.62 2.71 -7.82
N GLY A 79 2.65 2.46 -7.00
CA GLY A 79 3.98 2.10 -7.48
C GLY A 79 4.03 0.80 -8.27
N LEU A 80 3.33 -0.24 -7.81
CA LEU A 80 3.24 -1.52 -8.53
C LEU A 80 2.50 -1.37 -9.87
N ILE A 81 1.38 -0.64 -9.89
CA ILE A 81 0.62 -0.38 -11.13
C ILE A 81 1.50 0.35 -12.15
N GLN A 82 2.25 1.35 -11.69
CA GLN A 82 3.17 2.11 -12.55
C GLN A 82 4.30 1.22 -13.06
N ALA A 83 4.96 0.45 -12.19
CA ALA A 83 6.05 -0.45 -12.61
C ALA A 83 5.58 -1.47 -13.66
N LEU A 84 4.38 -2.04 -13.51
CA LEU A 84 3.80 -2.95 -14.50
C LEU A 84 3.51 -2.24 -15.83
N ALA A 85 2.98 -1.01 -15.79
CA ALA A 85 2.76 -0.22 -16.99
C ALA A 85 4.08 0.10 -17.73
N ASP A 86 5.14 0.40 -16.98
CA ASP A 86 6.47 0.67 -17.54
C ASP A 86 7.06 -0.60 -18.20
N THR A 87 6.89 -1.78 -17.58
CA THR A 87 7.33 -3.05 -18.20
C THR A 87 6.57 -3.38 -19.48
N ALA A 88 5.25 -3.16 -19.52
CA ALA A 88 4.45 -3.40 -20.74
C ALA A 88 4.77 -2.38 -21.85
N GLY A 89 5.25 -1.19 -21.50
CA GLY A 89 5.73 -0.18 -22.45
C GLY A 89 7.16 -0.43 -22.94
N ALA A 90 8.03 -1.02 -22.12
CA ALA A 90 9.42 -1.31 -22.45
C ALA A 90 9.58 -2.37 -23.57
N ASP A 91 8.66 -3.32 -23.68
CA ASP A 91 8.67 -4.32 -24.76
C ASP A 91 8.32 -3.74 -26.15
N MET A 92 7.89 -2.48 -26.25
CA MET A 92 7.75 -1.80 -27.55
C MET A 92 9.06 -1.15 -28.06
N ASP A 93 10.11 -1.10 -27.23
CA ASP A 93 11.43 -0.57 -27.60
C ASP A 93 12.51 -1.57 -27.15
N GLY A 94 12.65 -2.66 -27.93
CA GLY A 94 13.44 -3.85 -27.63
C GLY A 94 14.84 -3.59 -27.07
N THR A 95 14.90 -3.36 -25.78
CA THR A 95 16.13 -3.19 -25.01
C THR A 95 15.95 -4.06 -23.78
N ASP A 96 16.80 -5.08 -23.64
CA ASP A 96 16.98 -5.86 -22.41
C ASP A 96 17.40 -4.89 -21.29
N GLY A 97 16.42 -4.20 -20.71
CA GLY A 97 16.57 -3.27 -19.62
C GLY A 97 16.62 -4.07 -18.34
N ASP A 98 17.78 -4.09 -17.71
CA ASP A 98 18.05 -4.82 -16.47
C ASP A 98 17.10 -4.36 -15.34
N ILE A 99 15.96 -5.05 -15.21
CA ILE A 99 14.92 -4.79 -14.20
C ILE A 99 15.51 -4.84 -12.78
N ALA A 100 16.61 -5.58 -12.58
CA ALA A 100 17.32 -5.64 -11.30
C ALA A 100 17.88 -4.27 -10.86
N ALA A 101 18.33 -3.43 -11.81
CA ALA A 101 18.86 -2.10 -11.51
C ALA A 101 17.79 -1.10 -11.09
N MET A 102 16.52 -1.30 -11.48
CA MET A 102 15.40 -0.44 -11.07
C MET A 102 14.97 -0.67 -9.60
N PHE A 103 15.25 -1.85 -9.04
CA PHE A 103 14.92 -2.18 -7.64
C PHE A 103 16.05 -1.92 -6.64
N GLU A 104 17.28 -1.64 -7.08
CA GLU A 104 18.42 -1.32 -6.20
C GLU A 104 18.24 0.00 -5.39
N GLY A 105 17.29 0.86 -5.78
CA GLY A 105 16.96 2.09 -5.05
C GLY A 105 15.88 1.94 -3.98
N PHE A 106 15.23 0.76 -3.86
CA PHE A 106 14.18 0.54 -2.87
C PHE A 106 14.78 0.08 -1.54
N ASP A 107 15.19 1.05 -0.70
CA ASP A 107 15.61 0.77 0.67
C ASP A 107 14.39 0.41 1.55
N ALA A 108 14.17 -0.88 1.76
CA ALA A 108 13.17 -1.42 2.68
C ALA A 108 13.64 -1.42 4.15
N SER A 109 14.61 -0.59 4.52
CA SER A 109 15.09 -0.49 5.91
C SER A 109 14.02 0.12 6.82
N THR A 110 13.32 -0.75 7.55
CA THR A 110 12.50 -0.43 8.72
C THR A 110 13.35 -0.01 9.94
N THR A 111 14.53 0.57 9.73
CA THR A 111 15.42 1.00 10.82
C THR A 111 15.03 2.41 11.28
N GLY A 112 13.92 2.49 12.00
CA GLY A 112 13.42 3.77 12.55
C GLY A 112 12.34 3.64 13.63
N LEU A 113 12.18 2.47 14.25
CA LEU A 113 11.23 2.27 15.36
C LEU A 113 11.91 2.00 16.72
N ALA A 114 13.18 2.36 16.87
CA ALA A 114 13.82 2.44 18.17
C ALA A 114 14.34 3.87 18.33
N GLU A 115 13.87 4.57 19.37
CA GLU A 115 14.13 5.96 19.75
C GLU A 115 13.12 7.00 19.20
N VAL A 116 11.96 7.10 19.87
CA VAL A 116 11.58 8.26 20.71
C VAL A 116 10.70 7.76 21.85
#